data_AF-A0AAD2G220-F1
#
_entry.id   AF-A0AAD2G220-F1
#
_cell.length_a   1.000
_cell.length_b   1.000
_cell.length_c   1.000
_cell.angle_alpha   90.00
_cell.angle_beta   90.00
_cell.angle_gamma   90.00
#
_symmetry.space_group_name_H-M   'P 1'
#
loop_
_entity.id
_entity.type
_entity.pdbx_description
1 polymer ?
#
loop_
_entity_poly.entity_id
_entity_poly.type
_entity_poly.pdbx_seq_one_letter_code
_entity_poly.pdbx_strand_id
1 'polypeptide(L)'
;MFHLSQIVLACLLVSQSTLGFSPNGTLRTVSTLNSLSSSSETTQALYAPSARDEKYGSNIAQYLVDLHDSKATFNFCGGMMFQLALTDKLRDYLGEVAASSTKNKDQQPVIFPATIPRMSGTPEYSRTSLADNVHIFHGREIRQVENAEGGMGMVLQLSLADGDDPQGWTSAEIKGYDGWGHDSGRDWRNGVRLVQEGYKSFQENFGKNAFALHHRFYLHMDQGDSMWLSAEDGCEGTPQESASSIFLL
;
A
#
# COMPACT_ATOMS: atom_id res chain seq x y z
N MET A 1 -21.57 46.28 -38.34
CA MET A 1 -22.27 45.37 -37.40
C MET A 1 -21.31 44.20 -37.14
N PHE A 2 -20.42 44.28 -36.13
CA PHE A 2 -20.57 43.75 -34.75
C PHE A 2 -20.88 42.24 -34.77
N HIS A 3 -20.06 41.30 -34.26
CA HIS A 3 -19.42 41.05 -32.94
C HIS A 3 -18.27 40.01 -33.14
N LEU A 4 -17.04 40.07 -32.57
CA LEU A 4 -16.56 39.84 -31.17
C LEU A 4 -17.11 38.55 -30.53
N SER A 5 -16.42 37.72 -29.74
CA SER A 5 -15.03 37.37 -29.46
C SER A 5 -15.10 36.17 -28.50
N GLN A 6 -14.04 35.33 -28.47
CA GLN A 6 -13.79 34.34 -27.42
C GLN A 6 -13.74 34.97 -26.03
N ILE A 7 -14.23 34.27 -25.00
CA ILE A 7 -13.87 34.53 -23.59
C ILE A 7 -13.52 33.21 -22.91
N VAL A 8 -12.25 33.15 -22.48
CA VAL A 8 -11.67 32.21 -21.52
C VAL A 8 -12.04 32.69 -20.12
N LEU A 9 -12.59 31.81 -19.29
CA LEU A 9 -12.87 32.09 -17.88
C LEU A 9 -11.63 31.76 -17.03
N ALA A 10 -10.82 32.77 -16.73
CA ALA A 10 -9.80 32.71 -15.68
C ALA A 10 -10.42 33.21 -14.37
N CYS A 11 -10.52 32.34 -13.37
CA CYS A 11 -10.89 32.72 -12.01
C CYS A 11 -9.73 33.49 -11.35
N LEU A 12 -9.83 34.82 -11.33
CA LEU A 12 -9.06 35.67 -10.42
C LEU A 12 -9.80 35.73 -9.07
N LEU A 13 -9.24 35.07 -8.04
CA LEU A 13 -9.61 35.31 -6.66
C LEU A 13 -8.95 36.60 -6.18
N VAL A 14 -9.77 37.63 -5.99
CA VAL A 14 -9.41 38.90 -5.36
C VAL A 14 -9.44 38.70 -3.84
N SER A 15 -8.29 38.86 -3.18
CA SER A 15 -8.23 39.02 -1.72
C SER A 15 -8.70 40.43 -1.36
N GLN A 16 -9.84 40.55 -0.68
CA GLN A 16 -10.29 41.82 -0.09
C GLN A 16 -9.81 41.89 1.36
N SER A 17 -8.92 42.84 1.65
CA SER A 17 -8.59 43.23 3.01
C SER A 17 -9.61 44.28 3.48
N THR A 18 -10.52 43.90 4.39
CA THR A 18 -11.37 44.86 5.08
C THR A 18 -10.64 45.38 6.32
N LEU A 19 -10.28 46.67 6.31
CA LEU A 19 -9.76 47.37 7.49
C LEU A 19 -10.94 47.79 8.38
N GLY A 20 -11.19 47.00 9.44
CA GLY A 20 -12.08 47.40 10.53
C GLY A 20 -11.32 48.23 11.56
N PHE A 21 -11.71 49.49 11.77
CA PHE A 21 -11.17 50.36 12.81
C PHE A 21 -11.98 50.14 14.11
N SER A 22 -11.32 49.68 15.18
CA SER A 22 -11.92 49.55 16.51
C SER A 22 -11.28 50.57 17.47
N PRO A 23 -12.06 51.43 18.15
CA PRO A 23 -11.53 52.46 19.02
C PRO A 23 -11.38 51.89 20.43
N ASN A 24 -10.36 51.06 20.66
CA ASN A 24 -9.74 50.91 21.99
C ASN A 24 -8.48 50.05 21.85
N GLY A 25 -7.34 50.64 22.19
CA GLY A 25 -6.02 50.07 22.03
C GLY A 25 -5.85 48.75 22.78
N THR A 26 -5.74 47.65 22.04
CA THR A 26 -4.95 46.47 22.39
C THR A 26 -4.67 45.73 21.09
N LEU A 27 -3.42 45.72 20.63
CA LEU A 27 -2.99 44.91 19.49
C LEU A 27 -3.09 43.43 19.89
N ARG A 28 -4.16 42.75 19.45
CA ARG A 28 -4.22 41.28 19.43
C ARG A 28 -3.90 40.82 18.03
N THR A 29 -2.72 40.26 17.86
CA THR A 29 -2.35 39.47 16.68
C THR A 29 -3.23 38.24 16.68
N VAL A 30 -4.31 38.23 15.88
CA VAL A 30 -5.05 37.01 15.57
C VAL A 30 -4.26 36.32 14.47
N SER A 31 -3.35 35.42 14.87
CA SER A 31 -2.68 34.50 13.97
C SER A 31 -3.73 33.57 13.37
N THR A 32 -4.12 33.81 12.13
CA THR A 32 -4.86 32.84 11.32
C THR A 32 -3.93 31.65 11.09
N LEU A 33 -4.18 30.54 11.78
CA LEU A 33 -3.49 29.27 11.53
C LEU A 33 -3.88 28.81 10.12
N ASN A 34 -2.93 28.91 9.18
CA ASN A 34 -3.02 28.21 7.90
C ASN A 34 -2.96 26.70 8.19
N SER A 35 -4.05 25.98 7.94
CA SER A 35 -4.07 24.52 7.95
C SER A 35 -3.32 23.99 6.72
N LEU A 36 -2.00 23.95 6.82
CA LEU A 36 -1.12 23.18 5.93
C LEU A 36 -0.74 21.82 6.54
N SER A 37 -1.37 21.42 7.66
CA SER A 37 -0.99 20.25 8.47
C SER A 37 -1.50 18.90 7.95
N SER A 38 -2.52 18.88 7.07
CA SER A 38 -3.23 17.62 6.79
C SER A 38 -2.44 16.64 5.92
N SER A 39 -1.54 17.10 5.04
CA SER A 39 -0.71 16.22 4.21
C SER A 39 0.43 15.59 5.01
N SER A 40 1.07 16.35 5.91
CA SER A 40 2.18 15.88 6.74
C SER A 40 1.74 14.83 7.76
N GLU A 41 0.59 15.03 8.42
CA GLU A 41 0.03 14.08 9.39
C GLU A 41 -0.42 12.78 8.72
N THR A 42 -0.96 12.86 7.50
CA THR A 42 -1.39 11.69 6.71
C THR A 42 -0.21 10.81 6.32
N THR A 43 0.92 11.40 5.93
CA THR A 43 2.14 10.66 5.60
C THR A 43 2.81 10.07 6.84
N GLN A 44 2.83 10.80 7.97
CA GLN A 44 3.45 10.30 9.21
C GLN A 44 2.75 9.04 9.74
N ALA A 45 1.43 8.96 9.62
CA ALA A 45 0.66 7.78 10.03
C ALA A 45 0.97 6.51 9.23
N LEU A 46 1.67 6.62 8.09
CA LEU A 46 2.10 5.46 7.30
C LEU A 46 3.39 4.81 7.80
N TYR A 47 4.23 5.56 8.51
CA TYR A 47 5.59 5.15 8.84
C TYR A 47 5.86 5.14 10.35
N ALA A 48 5.15 5.95 11.14
CA ALA A 48 5.32 6.01 12.59
C ALA A 48 4.26 5.16 13.31
N PRO A 49 4.66 4.15 14.12
CA PRO A 49 3.71 3.26 14.81
C PRO A 49 2.65 3.97 15.64
N SER A 50 3.03 4.97 16.45
CA SER A 50 2.07 5.69 17.29
C SER A 50 1.05 6.48 16.47
N ALA A 51 1.48 7.10 15.35
CA ALA A 51 0.59 7.85 14.47
C ALA A 51 -0.33 6.91 13.66
N ARG A 52 0.18 5.74 13.25
CA ARG A 52 -0.63 4.67 12.65
C ARG A 52 -1.74 4.24 13.60
N ASP A 53 -1.39 3.92 14.84
CA ASP A 53 -2.35 3.39 15.81
C ASP A 53 -3.40 4.44 16.20
N GLU A 54 -3.00 5.71 16.32
CA GLU A 54 -3.93 6.83 16.55
C GLU A 54 -4.91 7.01 15.38
N LYS A 55 -4.43 6.92 14.13
CA LYS A 55 -5.27 7.14 12.94
C LYS A 55 -6.17 5.96 12.62
N TYR A 56 -5.62 4.74 12.64
CA TYR A 56 -6.29 3.55 12.12
C TYR A 56 -6.89 2.67 13.21
N GLY A 57 -6.26 2.59 14.40
CA GLY A 57 -6.67 1.66 15.45
C GLY A 57 -6.82 0.23 14.90
N SER A 58 -8.02 -0.33 14.97
CA SER A 58 -8.34 -1.66 14.45
C SER A 58 -8.72 -1.70 12.96
N ASN A 59 -8.70 -0.57 12.25
CA ASN A 59 -9.07 -0.49 10.83
C ASN A 59 -7.86 -0.71 9.92
N ILE A 60 -7.30 -1.92 9.97
CA ILE A 60 -6.11 -2.30 9.22
C ILE A 60 -6.38 -2.30 7.71
N ALA A 61 -7.62 -2.58 7.30
CA ALA A 61 -8.00 -2.50 5.89
C ALA A 61 -7.77 -1.10 5.31
N GLN A 62 -8.17 -0.04 6.02
CA GLN A 62 -7.91 1.34 5.56
C GLN A 62 -6.42 1.64 5.53
N TYR A 63 -5.65 1.11 6.48
CA TYR A 63 -4.20 1.31 6.51
C TYR A 63 -3.52 0.73 5.27
N LEU A 64 -3.88 -0.50 4.86
CA LEU A 64 -3.34 -1.11 3.64
C LEU A 64 -3.75 -0.36 2.38
N VAL A 65 -5.00 0.14 2.32
CA VAL A 65 -5.47 0.99 1.20
C VAL A 65 -4.68 2.28 1.14
N ASP A 66 -4.45 2.96 2.27
CA ASP A 66 -3.67 4.20 2.29
C ASP A 66 -2.19 3.97 1.91
N LEU A 67 -1.57 2.86 2.34
CA LEU A 67 -0.22 2.47 1.91
C LEU A 67 -0.16 2.26 0.39
N HIS A 68 -1.18 1.64 -0.20
CA HIS A 68 -1.27 1.46 -1.65
C HIS A 68 -1.48 2.78 -2.40
N ASP A 69 -2.48 3.56 -2.00
CA ASP A 69 -2.87 4.81 -2.67
C ASP A 69 -1.73 5.85 -2.58
N SER A 70 -0.92 5.81 -1.51
CA SER A 70 0.28 6.63 -1.33
C SER A 70 1.54 6.08 -2.01
N LYS A 71 1.46 4.86 -2.59
CA LYS A 71 2.62 4.11 -3.10
C LYS A 71 3.74 3.96 -2.08
N ALA A 72 3.37 3.72 -0.81
CA ALA A 72 4.33 3.56 0.27
C ALA A 72 5.30 2.41 -0.02
N THR A 73 6.52 2.58 0.49
CA THR A 73 7.58 1.60 0.29
C THR A 73 7.88 0.83 1.57
N PHE A 74 8.30 -0.42 1.41
CA PHE A 74 8.75 -1.30 2.48
C PHE A 74 10.24 -1.57 2.32
N ASN A 75 10.99 -1.45 3.41
CA ASN A 75 12.37 -1.91 3.45
C ASN A 75 12.39 -3.43 3.70
N PHE A 76 12.29 -4.17 2.61
CA PHE A 76 12.12 -5.62 2.59
C PHE A 76 13.46 -6.35 2.47
N CYS A 77 13.59 -7.51 3.09
CA CYS A 77 14.81 -8.34 3.13
C CYS A 77 16.09 -7.57 3.52
N GLY A 78 15.99 -6.54 4.37
CA GLY A 78 17.15 -5.84 4.92
C GLY A 78 17.88 -4.91 3.96
N GLY A 79 17.16 -4.15 3.14
CA GLY A 79 17.72 -3.05 2.35
C GLY A 79 17.13 -2.89 0.96
N MET A 80 16.14 -3.70 0.58
CA MET A 80 15.48 -3.60 -0.71
C MET A 80 14.16 -2.84 -0.56
N MET A 81 14.01 -1.72 -1.28
CA MET A 81 12.83 -0.89 -1.22
C MET A 81 11.77 -1.37 -2.21
N PHE A 82 10.69 -1.94 -1.71
CA PHE A 82 9.55 -2.39 -2.51
C PHE A 82 8.37 -1.44 -2.34
N GLN A 83 7.81 -0.94 -3.43
CA GLN A 83 6.50 -0.28 -3.38
C GLN A 83 5.41 -1.31 -3.07
N LEU A 84 4.45 -0.97 -2.20
CA LEU A 84 3.23 -1.77 -2.03
C LEU A 84 2.24 -1.46 -3.17
N ALA A 85 1.70 -2.51 -3.78
CA ALA A 85 0.58 -2.42 -4.69
C ALA A 85 -0.50 -3.42 -4.29
N LEU A 86 -1.76 -3.01 -4.24
CA LEU A 86 -2.89 -3.91 -4.18
C LEU A 86 -3.39 -4.11 -5.61
N THR A 87 -3.92 -5.29 -5.91
CA THR A 87 -4.76 -5.45 -7.09
C THR A 87 -6.03 -4.61 -6.95
N ASP A 88 -6.66 -4.28 -8.06
CA ASP A 88 -7.90 -3.50 -8.08
C ASP A 88 -8.97 -4.18 -7.21
N LYS A 89 -9.09 -5.51 -7.32
CA LYS A 89 -10.04 -6.31 -6.53
C LYS A 89 -9.74 -6.30 -5.04
N LEU A 90 -8.48 -6.46 -4.63
CA LEU A 90 -8.14 -6.42 -3.21
C LEU A 90 -8.31 -5.02 -2.64
N ARG A 91 -7.94 -3.98 -3.39
CA ARG A 91 -8.13 -2.59 -2.98
C ARG A 91 -9.60 -2.28 -2.74
N ASP A 92 -10.47 -2.65 -3.68
CA ASP A 92 -11.91 -2.44 -3.57
C ASP A 92 -12.49 -3.20 -2.38
N TYR A 93 -12.14 -4.49 -2.23
CA TYR A 93 -12.54 -5.32 -1.10
C TYR A 93 -12.14 -4.69 0.24
N LEU A 94 -10.86 -4.28 0.39
CA LEU A 94 -10.39 -3.65 1.62
C LEU A 94 -11.04 -2.29 1.87
N GLY A 95 -11.37 -1.53 0.81
CA GLY A 95 -12.14 -0.30 0.92
C GLY A 95 -13.54 -0.53 1.50
N GLU A 96 -14.23 -1.60 1.09
CA GLU A 96 -15.54 -1.98 1.64
C GLU A 96 -15.45 -2.43 3.09
N VAL A 97 -14.44 -3.26 3.42
CA VAL A 97 -14.14 -3.71 4.79
C VAL A 97 -13.82 -2.52 5.70
N ALA A 98 -13.05 -1.55 5.21
CA ALA A 98 -12.70 -0.33 5.92
C ALA A 98 -13.91 0.57 6.21
N ALA A 99 -14.76 0.78 5.20
CA ALA A 99 -15.98 1.59 5.33
C ALA A 99 -17.01 0.97 6.29
N SER A 100 -16.99 -0.37 6.40
CA SER A 100 -17.91 -1.15 7.23
C SER A 100 -17.26 -1.71 8.49
N SER A 101 -16.18 -1.09 8.99
CA SER A 101 -15.33 -1.62 10.08
C SER A 101 -16.07 -2.03 11.36
N THR A 102 -17.27 -1.49 11.63
CA THR A 102 -18.11 -1.91 12.77
C THR A 102 -18.93 -3.18 12.51
N LYS A 103 -19.25 -3.49 11.25
CA LYS A 103 -20.04 -4.65 10.80
C LYS A 103 -19.16 -5.80 10.30
N ASN A 104 -18.02 -5.49 9.71
CA ASN A 104 -17.11 -6.44 9.07
C ASN A 104 -15.84 -6.65 9.91
N LYS A 105 -15.99 -6.71 11.24
CA LYS A 105 -14.85 -6.85 12.16
C LYS A 105 -14.04 -8.12 11.87
N ASP A 106 -14.74 -9.22 11.56
CA ASP A 106 -14.11 -10.51 11.29
C ASP A 106 -13.44 -10.58 9.91
N GLN A 107 -13.58 -9.53 9.09
CA GLN A 107 -12.93 -9.40 7.78
C GLN A 107 -11.76 -8.40 7.80
N GLN A 108 -11.51 -7.75 8.94
CA GLN A 108 -10.36 -6.86 9.06
C GLN A 108 -9.06 -7.67 9.02
N PRO A 109 -8.06 -7.25 8.23
CA PRO A 109 -6.75 -7.88 8.26
C PRO A 109 -6.18 -7.94 9.67
N VAL A 110 -5.58 -9.07 10.01
CA VAL A 110 -4.97 -9.32 11.31
C VAL A 110 -3.48 -9.03 11.23
N ILE A 111 -2.99 -8.22 12.18
CA ILE A 111 -1.56 -8.11 12.46
C ILE A 111 -1.25 -9.06 13.60
N PHE A 112 -0.52 -10.14 13.32
CA PHE A 112 -0.13 -11.11 14.34
C PHE A 112 0.80 -10.48 15.39
N PRO A 113 0.76 -10.94 16.66
CA PRO A 113 1.63 -10.41 17.70
C PRO A 113 3.10 -10.77 17.43
N ALA A 114 4.02 -10.06 18.09
CA ALA A 114 5.46 -10.28 17.98
C ALA A 114 5.94 -11.69 18.41
N THR A 115 5.08 -12.47 19.06
CA THR A 115 5.33 -13.88 19.38
C THR A 115 5.18 -14.80 18.17
N ILE A 116 4.67 -14.31 17.04
CA ILE A 116 4.51 -15.04 15.77
C ILE A 116 5.32 -14.32 14.67
N PRO A 117 6.66 -14.39 14.72
CA PRO A 117 7.53 -13.72 13.75
C PRO A 117 7.65 -14.47 12.42
N ARG A 118 7.02 -15.66 12.29
CA ARG A 118 7.08 -16.51 11.08
C ARG A 118 5.70 -17.06 10.78
N MET A 119 5.33 -17.11 9.49
CA MET A 119 4.04 -17.67 9.05
C MET A 119 3.82 -19.10 9.57
N SER A 120 4.89 -19.92 9.68
CA SER A 120 4.78 -21.27 10.21
C SER A 120 4.30 -21.36 11.67
N GLY A 121 4.33 -20.25 12.41
CA GLY A 121 3.82 -20.14 13.78
C GLY A 121 2.38 -19.65 13.86
N THR A 122 1.73 -19.30 12.75
CA THR A 122 0.34 -18.83 12.79
C THR A 122 -0.61 -20.00 13.13
N PRO A 123 -1.75 -19.73 13.77
CA PRO A 123 -2.80 -20.73 13.92
C PRO A 123 -3.16 -21.34 12.56
N GLU A 124 -3.42 -22.65 12.55
CA GLU A 124 -3.90 -23.37 11.37
C GLU A 124 -2.94 -23.34 10.15
N TYR A 125 -1.67 -22.98 10.38
CA TYR A 125 -0.67 -22.99 9.32
C TYR A 125 -0.59 -24.34 8.63
N SER A 126 -0.71 -24.32 7.31
CA SER A 126 -0.47 -25.46 6.45
C SER A 126 0.34 -25.02 5.24
N ARG A 127 1.15 -25.95 4.71
CA ARG A 127 1.93 -25.78 3.48
C ARG A 127 1.03 -25.98 2.25
N THR A 128 0.06 -25.09 2.12
CA THR A 128 -0.93 -25.07 1.03
C THR A 128 -0.98 -23.68 0.44
N SER A 129 -1.52 -23.57 -0.77
CA SER A 129 -1.74 -22.27 -1.41
C SER A 129 -2.89 -21.48 -0.78
N LEU A 130 -3.45 -21.89 0.36
CA LEU A 130 -4.60 -21.23 0.95
C LEU A 130 -4.22 -19.88 1.56
N ALA A 131 -5.09 -18.91 1.32
CA ALA A 131 -5.09 -17.55 1.85
C ALA A 131 -6.55 -17.11 2.02
N ASP A 132 -6.82 -16.24 2.98
CA ASP A 132 -8.18 -15.89 3.42
C ASP A 132 -8.46 -14.38 3.39
N ASN A 133 -7.48 -13.57 2.98
CA ASN A 133 -7.54 -12.11 2.94
C ASN A 133 -7.69 -11.43 4.31
N VAL A 134 -7.59 -12.20 5.39
CA VAL A 134 -7.68 -11.73 6.78
C VAL A 134 -6.35 -11.95 7.48
N HIS A 135 -5.87 -13.18 7.49
CA HIS A 135 -4.59 -13.57 8.10
C HIS A 135 -3.49 -13.67 7.06
N ILE A 136 -3.83 -14.20 5.88
CA ILE A 136 -2.88 -14.50 4.82
C ILE A 136 -3.43 -13.94 3.50
N PHE A 137 -2.54 -13.29 2.75
CA PHE A 137 -2.80 -12.76 1.42
C PHE A 137 -2.04 -13.56 0.37
N HIS A 138 -2.61 -13.69 -0.82
CA HIS A 138 -1.82 -13.96 -2.01
C HIS A 138 -1.09 -12.69 -2.44
N GLY A 139 0.08 -12.86 -3.03
CA GLY A 139 0.77 -11.74 -3.65
C GLY A 139 1.94 -12.16 -4.51
N ARG A 140 2.64 -11.17 -5.04
CA ARG A 140 3.86 -11.33 -5.81
C ARG A 140 4.92 -10.34 -5.40
N GLU A 141 6.14 -10.83 -5.35
CA GLU A 141 7.32 -10.01 -5.53
C GLU A 141 7.51 -9.80 -7.04
N ILE A 142 7.57 -8.54 -7.47
CA ILE A 142 7.74 -8.16 -8.88
C ILE A 142 8.98 -7.28 -8.99
N ARG A 143 9.88 -7.63 -9.93
CA ARG A 143 11.14 -6.92 -10.17
C ARG A 143 11.19 -6.34 -11.58
N GLN A 144 12.10 -5.39 -11.79
CA GLN A 144 12.31 -4.64 -13.04
C GLN A 144 11.12 -3.76 -13.45
N VAL A 145 10.47 -3.15 -12.46
CA VAL A 145 9.38 -2.18 -12.66
C VAL A 145 9.97 -0.78 -12.75
N GLU A 146 10.04 -0.20 -13.96
CA GLU A 146 10.77 1.05 -14.23
C GLU A 146 10.39 2.23 -13.33
N ASN A 147 9.10 2.35 -12.99
CA ASN A 147 8.55 3.48 -12.24
C ASN A 147 8.08 3.11 -10.83
N ALA A 148 8.60 2.02 -10.25
CA ALA A 148 8.29 1.69 -8.87
C ALA A 148 8.91 2.71 -7.91
N GLU A 149 8.13 3.14 -6.91
CA GLU A 149 8.65 3.95 -5.80
C GLU A 149 9.75 3.17 -5.04
N GLY A 150 10.61 3.92 -4.34
CA GLY A 150 11.75 3.33 -3.62
C GLY A 150 13.02 3.18 -4.46
N GLY A 151 12.94 3.39 -5.78
CA GLY A 151 14.10 3.54 -6.66
C GLY A 151 14.84 2.25 -7.02
N MET A 152 14.32 1.08 -6.63
CA MET A 152 14.96 -0.22 -6.88
C MET A 152 14.22 -1.06 -7.94
N GLY A 153 13.13 -0.54 -8.50
CA GLY A 153 12.34 -1.21 -9.51
C GLY A 153 11.61 -2.46 -9.01
N MET A 154 11.12 -2.40 -7.77
CA MET A 154 10.58 -3.52 -7.02
C MET A 154 9.19 -3.20 -6.46
N VAL A 155 8.26 -4.16 -6.59
CA VAL A 155 6.88 -4.04 -6.11
C VAL A 155 6.48 -5.30 -5.34
N LEU A 156 5.88 -5.12 -4.17
CA LEU A 156 5.10 -6.16 -3.49
C LEU A 156 3.64 -5.96 -3.89
N GLN A 157 3.14 -6.82 -4.77
CA GLN A 157 1.73 -6.85 -5.12
C GLN A 157 0.99 -7.78 -4.16
N LEU A 158 -0.07 -7.34 -3.51
CA LEU A 158 -1.04 -8.22 -2.82
C LEU A 158 -2.31 -8.32 -3.65
N SER A 159 -2.94 -9.49 -3.63
CA SER A 159 -4.14 -9.80 -4.42
C SER A 159 -5.20 -10.53 -3.61
N LEU A 160 -6.45 -10.41 -4.04
CA LEU A 160 -7.57 -11.10 -3.39
C LEU A 160 -7.47 -12.61 -3.66
N ALA A 161 -7.48 -13.39 -2.59
CA ALA A 161 -7.44 -14.84 -2.63
C ALA A 161 -8.86 -15.39 -2.80
N ASP A 162 -9.12 -16.07 -3.92
CA ASP A 162 -10.33 -16.87 -4.25
C ASP A 162 -10.46 -17.16 -5.75
N GLY A 163 -9.68 -16.50 -6.61
CA GLY A 163 -9.62 -16.76 -8.05
C GLY A 163 -10.52 -15.86 -8.89
N ASP A 164 -11.27 -14.95 -8.27
CA ASP A 164 -12.06 -13.93 -8.98
C ASP A 164 -11.27 -12.63 -9.24
N ASP A 165 -10.01 -12.60 -8.82
CA ASP A 165 -9.07 -11.53 -9.08
C ASP A 165 -8.32 -11.74 -10.41
N PRO A 166 -8.60 -10.96 -11.48
CA PRO A 166 -7.90 -11.09 -12.76
C PRO A 166 -6.41 -10.72 -12.69
N GLN A 167 -5.99 -10.06 -11.61
CA GLN A 167 -4.61 -9.69 -11.33
C GLN A 167 -3.98 -10.60 -10.25
N GLY A 168 -4.78 -11.47 -9.61
CA GLY A 168 -4.35 -12.39 -8.57
C GLY A 168 -3.59 -13.60 -9.10
N TRP A 169 -3.31 -14.56 -8.21
CA TRP A 169 -2.60 -15.78 -8.58
C TRP A 169 -3.29 -16.55 -9.70
N THR A 170 -2.52 -16.96 -10.70
CA THR A 170 -3.03 -17.78 -11.79
C THR A 170 -3.30 -19.20 -11.30
N SER A 171 -4.17 -19.94 -11.98
CA SER A 171 -4.37 -21.36 -11.64
C SER A 171 -3.09 -22.19 -11.77
N ALA A 172 -2.15 -21.77 -12.62
CA ALA A 172 -0.84 -22.40 -12.76
C ALA A 172 0.07 -22.11 -11.55
N GLU A 173 0.02 -20.90 -10.98
CA GLU A 173 0.70 -20.56 -9.72
C GLU A 173 0.11 -21.36 -8.55
N ILE A 174 -1.22 -21.40 -8.41
CA ILE A 174 -1.90 -22.16 -7.36
C ILE A 174 -1.55 -23.65 -7.43
N LYS A 175 -1.60 -24.24 -8.63
CA LYS A 175 -1.28 -25.66 -8.83
C LYS A 175 0.20 -25.98 -8.62
N GLY A 176 1.07 -25.06 -9.01
CA GLY A 176 2.52 -25.20 -8.91
C GLY A 176 3.10 -24.67 -7.59
N TYR A 177 2.23 -24.30 -6.64
CA TYR A 177 2.64 -23.64 -5.41
C TYR A 177 3.60 -24.52 -4.60
N ASP A 178 4.79 -23.98 -4.38
CA ASP A 178 5.91 -24.59 -3.66
C ASP A 178 6.50 -23.63 -2.61
N GLY A 179 5.71 -22.64 -2.20
CA GLY A 179 6.11 -21.37 -1.55
C GLY A 179 6.79 -21.43 -0.19
N TRP A 180 7.37 -22.57 0.18
CA TRP A 180 8.30 -22.74 1.30
C TRP A 180 9.74 -23.01 0.84
N GLY A 181 9.99 -23.14 -0.47
CA GLY A 181 11.33 -23.32 -1.05
C GLY A 181 12.12 -22.02 -1.10
N HIS A 182 13.45 -22.12 -1.23
CA HIS A 182 14.30 -20.95 -1.44
C HIS A 182 14.05 -20.35 -2.84
N ASP A 183 13.96 -19.02 -2.95
CA ASP A 183 13.58 -18.30 -4.19
C ASP A 183 14.36 -18.71 -5.43
N SER A 184 15.65 -19.02 -5.29
CA SER A 184 16.52 -19.44 -6.40
C SER A 184 16.09 -20.77 -7.03
N GLY A 185 15.33 -21.59 -6.32
CA GLY A 185 14.80 -22.87 -6.80
C GLY A 185 13.37 -22.78 -7.33
N ARG A 186 12.73 -21.61 -7.25
CA ARG A 186 11.32 -21.42 -7.57
C ARG A 186 11.14 -20.87 -8.98
N ASP A 187 9.95 -21.09 -9.52
CA ASP A 187 9.59 -20.73 -10.90
C ASP A 187 9.19 -19.26 -11.03
N TRP A 188 10.17 -18.40 -11.35
CA TRP A 188 9.95 -17.00 -11.66
C TRP A 188 9.26 -16.84 -13.01
N ARG A 189 8.16 -16.09 -13.04
CA ARG A 189 7.32 -15.91 -14.23
C ARG A 189 7.56 -14.53 -14.84
N ASN A 190 7.95 -14.51 -16.10
CA ASN A 190 8.00 -13.25 -16.85
C ASN A 190 6.60 -12.76 -17.24
N GLY A 191 6.50 -11.49 -17.63
CA GLY A 191 5.22 -10.90 -18.00
C GLY A 191 4.50 -11.57 -19.17
N VAL A 192 5.23 -12.11 -20.16
CA VAL A 192 4.60 -12.83 -21.29
C VAL A 192 3.83 -14.05 -20.81
N ARG A 193 4.43 -14.83 -19.90
CA ARG A 193 3.80 -16.01 -19.31
C ARG A 193 2.60 -15.64 -18.46
N LEU A 194 2.69 -14.63 -17.60
CA LEU A 194 1.56 -14.21 -16.76
C LEU A 194 0.36 -13.73 -17.58
N VAL A 195 0.60 -13.01 -18.69
CA VAL A 195 -0.46 -12.62 -19.64
C VAL A 195 -1.12 -13.85 -20.26
N GLN A 196 -0.36 -14.86 -20.65
CA GLN A 196 -0.91 -16.12 -21.19
C GLN A 196 -1.75 -16.86 -20.14
N GLU A 197 -1.30 -16.85 -18.89
CA GLU A 197 -1.94 -17.56 -17.78
C GLU A 197 -3.16 -16.86 -17.20
N GLY A 198 -3.42 -15.60 -17.54
CA GLY A 198 -4.68 -14.91 -17.21
C GLY A 198 -4.53 -13.44 -16.86
N TYR A 199 -3.38 -13.00 -16.36
CA TYR A 199 -3.14 -11.62 -15.95
C TYR A 199 -2.85 -10.72 -17.15
N LYS A 200 -3.90 -10.38 -17.90
CA LYS A 200 -3.79 -9.72 -19.21
C LYS A 200 -3.07 -8.37 -19.21
N SER A 201 -3.20 -7.59 -18.14
CA SER A 201 -2.57 -6.27 -18.03
C SER A 201 -1.21 -6.27 -17.32
N PHE A 202 -0.61 -7.44 -17.02
CA PHE A 202 0.65 -7.47 -16.25
C PHE A 202 1.77 -6.61 -16.87
N GLN A 203 2.02 -6.75 -18.18
CA GLN A 203 3.08 -5.99 -18.85
C GLN A 203 2.76 -4.50 -19.00
N GLU A 204 1.48 -4.13 -19.01
CA GLU A 204 1.03 -2.74 -19.00
C GLU A 204 1.25 -2.12 -17.61
N ASN A 205 0.91 -2.85 -16.56
CA ASN A 205 1.02 -2.40 -15.17
C ASN A 205 2.48 -2.29 -14.71
N PHE A 206 3.33 -3.24 -15.08
CA PHE A 206 4.67 -3.40 -14.49
C PHE A 206 5.82 -3.25 -15.50
N GLY A 207 5.52 -3.22 -16.80
CA GLY A 207 6.51 -3.12 -17.86
C GLY A 207 6.88 -4.47 -18.48
N LYS A 208 7.47 -4.41 -19.68
CA LYS A 208 7.71 -5.60 -20.53
C LYS A 208 8.77 -6.55 -19.98
N ASN A 209 9.73 -6.02 -19.23
CA ASN A 209 10.84 -6.77 -18.65
C ASN A 209 10.51 -7.29 -17.25
N ALA A 210 9.38 -6.88 -16.67
CA ALA A 210 9.01 -7.29 -15.34
C ALA A 210 8.82 -8.80 -15.24
N PHE A 211 9.25 -9.34 -14.12
CA PHE A 211 9.10 -10.74 -13.77
C PHE A 211 8.73 -10.85 -12.30
N ALA A 212 8.04 -11.93 -11.94
CA ALA A 212 7.44 -12.06 -10.64
C ALA A 212 7.63 -13.46 -10.03
N LEU A 213 7.67 -13.50 -8.71
CA LEU A 213 7.56 -14.69 -7.89
C LEU A 213 6.34 -14.53 -6.98
N HIS A 214 5.53 -15.57 -6.88
CA HIS A 214 4.32 -15.53 -6.07
C HIS A 214 4.62 -15.96 -4.64
N HIS A 215 4.15 -15.22 -3.63
CA HIS A 215 4.31 -15.56 -2.20
C HIS A 215 2.99 -15.42 -1.46
N ARG A 216 2.84 -16.20 -0.39
CA ARG A 216 1.85 -15.87 0.62
C ARG A 216 2.45 -14.80 1.53
N PHE A 217 1.63 -13.83 1.89
CA PHE A 217 2.03 -12.73 2.75
C PHE A 217 1.17 -12.68 4.00
N TYR A 218 1.74 -12.22 5.10
CA TYR A 218 1.04 -11.96 6.36
C TYR A 218 1.61 -10.71 7.04
N LEU A 219 0.86 -10.18 8.00
CA LEU A 219 1.28 -9.03 8.79
C LEU A 219 1.62 -9.48 10.21
N HIS A 220 2.70 -8.96 10.79
CA HIS A 220 2.97 -9.13 12.22
C HIS A 220 3.62 -7.89 12.83
N MET A 221 3.57 -7.80 14.15
CA MET A 221 4.36 -6.81 14.91
C MET A 221 5.74 -7.37 15.23
N ASP A 222 6.72 -6.49 15.46
CA ASP A 222 7.94 -6.84 16.18
C ASP A 222 7.89 -6.38 17.65
N GLN A 223 9.00 -6.53 18.37
CA GLN A 223 9.10 -6.10 19.78
C GLN A 223 9.17 -4.58 19.97
N GLY A 224 9.32 -3.81 18.89
CA GLY A 224 9.38 -2.35 18.88
C GLY A 224 8.12 -1.70 18.28
N ASP A 225 7.00 -2.42 18.27
CA ASP A 225 5.69 -1.97 17.74
C ASP A 225 5.66 -1.62 16.24
N SER A 226 6.70 -2.03 15.50
CA SER A 226 6.72 -1.88 14.05
C SER A 226 5.88 -2.98 13.41
N MET A 227 5.05 -2.61 12.44
CA MET A 227 4.32 -3.57 11.61
C MET A 227 5.23 -4.01 10.47
N TRP A 228 5.25 -5.31 10.24
CA TRP A 228 5.98 -5.98 9.17
C TRP A 228 5.00 -6.65 8.21
N LEU A 229 5.21 -6.44 6.92
CA LEU A 229 4.72 -7.32 5.88
C LEU A 229 5.79 -8.39 5.65
N SER A 230 5.38 -9.65 5.68
CA SER A 230 6.31 -10.77 5.60
C SER A 230 5.84 -11.78 4.56
N ALA A 231 6.75 -12.19 3.69
CA ALA A 231 6.58 -13.34 2.80
C ALA A 231 6.80 -14.64 3.60
N GLU A 232 6.19 -15.72 3.12
CA GLU A 232 6.26 -17.04 3.76
C GLU A 232 7.67 -17.61 3.92
N ASP A 233 8.58 -17.28 3.00
CA ASP A 233 10.00 -17.68 3.04
C ASP A 233 10.82 -16.94 4.12
N GLY A 234 10.22 -15.97 4.81
CA GLY A 234 10.82 -15.20 5.89
C GLY A 234 11.51 -13.90 5.46
N CYS A 235 11.46 -13.55 4.17
CA CYS A 235 11.74 -12.18 3.74
C CYS A 235 10.62 -11.26 4.19
N GLU A 236 10.99 -10.12 4.77
CA GLU A 236 10.03 -9.24 5.43
C GLU A 236 10.55 -7.81 5.47
N GLY A 237 9.64 -6.86 5.68
CA GLY A 237 9.98 -5.45 5.79
C GLY A 237 8.92 -4.64 6.49
N THR A 238 9.33 -3.46 6.95
CA THR A 238 8.45 -2.46 7.55
C THR A 238 8.29 -1.26 6.60
N PRO A 239 7.15 -0.53 6.63
CA PRO A 239 7.00 0.70 5.88
C PRO A 239 8.12 1.68 6.22
N GLN A 240 8.77 2.23 5.19
CA GLN A 240 9.85 3.18 5.34
C GLN A 240 9.77 4.20 4.20
N GLU A 241 9.97 5.48 4.53
CA GLU A 241 10.08 6.53 3.51
C GLU A 241 11.24 6.25 2.55
N SER A 242 10.99 6.42 1.26
CA SER A 242 12.07 6.37 0.27
C SER A 242 13.02 7.55 0.47
N ALA A 243 14.33 7.31 0.31
CA ALA A 243 15.32 8.39 0.40
C ALA A 243 15.10 9.49 -0.66
N SER A 244 14.41 9.18 -1.76
CA SER A 244 14.04 10.14 -2.80
C SER A 244 13.05 11.22 -2.31
N SER A 245 12.26 10.92 -1.27
CA SER A 245 11.30 11.85 -0.66
C SER A 245 11.97 12.89 0.24
N ILE A 246 13.20 12.60 0.73
CA ILE A 246 13.93 13.46 1.67
C ILE A 246 14.60 14.66 0.97
N PHE A 247 14.80 14.60 -0.35
CA PHE A 247 15.49 15.65 -1.12
C PHE A 247 14.56 16.71 -1.75
N LEU A 248 13.26 16.71 -1.42
CA LEU A 248 12.29 17.68 -1.93
C LEU A 248 11.80 18.71 -0.88
N LEU A 249 12.45 18.77 0.29
CA LEU A 249 12.26 19.83 1.30
C LEU A 249 13.48 20.75 1.35
#